data_AF-A0A3C1VFZ7-F1
#
_entry.id   AF-A0A3C1VFZ7-F1
#
_cell.length_a   1.000
_cell.length_b   1.000
_cell.length_c   1.000
_cell.angle_alpha   90.00
_cell.angle_beta   90.00
_cell.angle_gamma   90.00
#
_symmetry.space_group_name_H-M   'P 1'
#
loop_
_entity.id
_entity.type
_entity.pdbx_description
1 polymer ?
#
loop_
_entity_poly.entity_id
_entity_poly.type
_entity_poly.pdbx_seq_one_letter_code
_entity_poly.pdbx_strand_id
1 'polypeptide(L)'
;YPCYAFEVEHSTKVKDGLLRLLKIPERFHTELYIVGPGEEEAGLFRRYLQDSPFRQHANRFHFFQYSDVNNFYESGVSFDRHVKHWKIQVSA
;
A
#
# COMPACT_ATOMS: atom_id res chain seq x y z
N TYR A 1 -8.84 -15.39 6.08
CA TYR A 1 -7.45 -15.31 5.58
C TYR A 1 -7.11 -13.83 5.35
N PRO A 2 -5.83 -13.42 5.29
CA PRO A 2 -5.47 -12.01 5.19
C PRO A 2 -5.83 -11.49 3.79
N CYS A 3 -6.63 -10.44 3.73
CA CYS A 3 -7.02 -9.79 2.47
C CYS A 3 -5.95 -8.79 1.99
N TYR A 4 -5.14 -8.26 2.92
CA TYR A 4 -4.15 -7.22 2.67
C TYR A 4 -2.85 -7.52 3.44
N ALA A 5 -1.69 -7.20 2.85
CA ALA A 5 -0.39 -7.24 3.51
C ALA A 5 0.48 -6.08 3.03
N PHE A 6 1.23 -5.45 3.92
CA PHE A 6 2.04 -4.29 3.57
C PHE A 6 3.44 -4.32 4.18
N GLU A 7 4.38 -3.67 3.52
CA GLU A 7 5.72 -3.38 4.00
C GLU A 7 5.94 -1.86 3.97
N VAL A 8 6.46 -1.31 5.06
CA VAL A 8 6.82 0.11 5.16
C VAL A 8 8.32 0.23 4.95
N GLU A 9 8.72 0.81 3.83
CA GLU A 9 10.11 0.96 3.42
C GLU A 9 10.57 2.39 3.69
N HIS A 10 11.75 2.55 4.31
CA HIS A 10 12.35 3.85 4.65
C HIS A 10 13.65 4.13 3.87
N SER A 11 14.13 3.13 3.13
CA SER A 11 15.32 3.20 2.26
C SER A 11 15.09 2.32 1.03
N THR A 12 16.03 2.27 0.08
CA THR A 12 15.83 1.63 -1.24
C THR A 12 15.62 0.10 -1.24
N LYS A 13 15.41 -0.53 -0.08
CA LYS A 13 15.17 -1.99 0.09
C LYS A 13 13.80 -2.47 -0.44
N VAL A 14 13.21 -1.75 -1.40
CA VAL A 14 11.96 -2.09 -2.12
C VAL A 14 11.98 -3.55 -2.62
N LYS A 15 13.10 -4.01 -3.19
CA LYS A 15 13.22 -5.40 -3.67
C LYS A 15 13.05 -6.43 -2.56
N ASP A 16 13.61 -6.15 -1.38
CA ASP A 16 13.51 -7.06 -0.24
C ASP A 16 12.08 -7.09 0.30
N GLY A 17 11.39 -5.94 0.34
CA GLY A 17 9.97 -5.84 0.67
C GLY A 17 9.10 -6.66 -0.28
N LEU A 18 9.33 -6.52 -1.59
CA LEU A 18 8.63 -7.33 -2.60
C LEU A 18 8.89 -8.83 -2.41
N LEU A 19 10.12 -9.25 -2.14
CA LEU A 19 10.47 -10.66 -1.88
C LEU A 19 9.78 -11.20 -0.62
N ARG A 20 9.67 -10.40 0.44
CA ARG A 20 8.97 -10.80 1.67
C ARG A 20 7.47 -11.00 1.41
N LEU A 21 6.83 -10.04 0.72
CA LEU A 21 5.42 -10.12 0.38
C LEU A 21 5.10 -11.27 -0.58
N LEU A 22 6.00 -11.57 -1.52
CA LEU A 22 5.83 -12.68 -2.47
C LEU A 22 5.80 -14.06 -1.80
N LYS A 23 6.27 -14.18 -0.55
CA LYS A 23 6.13 -15.42 0.24
C LYS A 23 4.66 -15.74 0.56
N ILE A 24 3.74 -14.78 0.46
CA ILE A 24 2.31 -14.99 0.67
C ILE A 24 1.73 -15.72 -0.55
N PRO A 25 1.27 -16.98 -0.38
CA PRO A 25 0.74 -17.79 -1.47
C PRO A 25 -0.43 -17.13 -2.21
N GLU A 26 -0.45 -17.29 -3.53
CA GLU A 26 -1.46 -16.69 -4.42
C GLU A 26 -2.90 -17.14 -4.14
N ARG A 27 -3.07 -18.36 -3.61
CA ARG A 27 -4.38 -18.91 -3.19
C ARG A 27 -5.12 -18.06 -2.14
N PHE A 28 -4.44 -17.13 -1.48
CA PHE A 28 -5.06 -16.25 -0.50
C PHE A 28 -5.64 -14.98 -1.11
N HIS A 29 -5.39 -14.71 -2.40
CA HIS A 29 -5.86 -13.50 -3.09
C HIS A 29 -5.56 -12.21 -2.30
N THR A 30 -4.43 -12.21 -1.58
CA THR A 30 -3.99 -11.08 -0.76
C THR A 30 -3.41 -10.00 -1.67
N GLU A 31 -3.90 -8.77 -1.51
CA GLU A 31 -3.32 -7.55 -2.07
C GLU A 31 -2.07 -7.15 -1.28
N LEU A 32 -1.00 -6.79 -2.00
CA LEU A 32 0.35 -6.61 -1.47
C LEU A 32 0.80 -5.16 -1.67
N TYR A 33 1.10 -4.46 -0.59
CA TYR A 33 1.40 -3.03 -0.61
C TYR A 33 2.83 -2.75 -0.20
N ILE A 34 3.52 -1.89 -0.95
CA ILE A 34 4.74 -1.23 -0.50
C ILE A 34 4.38 0.22 -0.18
N VAL A 35 4.79 0.69 0.99
CA VAL A 35 4.63 2.09 1.40
C VAL A 35 6.02 2.70 1.53
N GLY A 36 6.35 3.68 0.67
CA GLY A 36 7.70 4.26 0.58
C GLY A 36 7.73 5.79 0.61
N PRO A 37 8.92 6.40 0.71
CA PRO A 37 9.05 7.84 0.94
C PRO A 37 8.79 8.70 -0.30
N GLY A 38 9.08 8.23 -1.53
CA GLY A 38 8.85 9.07 -2.71
C GLY A 38 8.99 8.38 -4.07
N GLU A 39 9.23 9.21 -5.09
CA GLU A 39 9.25 8.80 -6.50
C GLU A 39 10.41 7.88 -6.87
N GLU A 40 11.53 7.95 -6.17
CA GLU A 40 12.67 7.07 -6.42
C GLU A 40 12.29 5.61 -6.15
N GLU A 41 11.70 5.33 -4.99
CA GLU A 41 11.23 4.01 -4.61
C GLU A 41 10.06 3.56 -5.49
N ALA A 42 9.17 4.47 -5.87
CA ALA A 42 8.11 4.18 -6.82
C ALA A 42 8.69 3.76 -8.19
N GLY A 43 9.75 4.42 -8.64
CA GLY A 43 10.51 4.06 -9.84
C GLY A 43 11.14 2.66 -9.75
N LEU A 44 11.80 2.36 -8.63
CA LEU A 44 12.38 1.03 -8.37
C LEU A 44 11.30 -0.05 -8.33
N PHE A 45 10.19 0.20 -7.65
CA PHE A 45 9.03 -0.69 -7.60
C PHE A 45 8.52 -1.01 -9.01
N ARG A 46 8.26 0.02 -9.83
CA ARG A 46 7.80 -0.14 -11.22
C ARG A 46 8.76 -0.98 -12.05
N ARG A 47 10.07 -0.75 -11.90
CA ARG A 47 11.12 -1.52 -12.58
C ARG A 47 11.09 -2.99 -12.14
N TYR A 48 11.07 -3.26 -10.83
CA TYR A 48 11.07 -4.64 -10.34
C TYR A 48 9.82 -5.41 -10.72
N LEU A 49 8.64 -4.78 -10.82
CA LEU A 49 7.43 -5.46 -11.29
C LEU A 49 7.50 -5.95 -12.74
N GLN A 50 8.45 -5.45 -13.55
CA GLN A 50 8.68 -5.93 -14.90
C GLN A 50 9.60 -7.16 -14.95
N ASP A 51 10.30 -7.46 -13.84
CA ASP A 51 11.28 -8.53 -13.74
C ASP A 51 10.71 -9.80 -13.08
N SER A 52 11.35 -10.94 -13.36
CA SER A 52 11.10 -12.18 -12.61
C SER A 52 11.66 -12.06 -11.19
N PRO A 53 10.97 -12.57 -10.14
CA PRO A 53 9.70 -13.32 -10.19
C PRO A 53 8.43 -12.46 -10.14
N PHE A 54 8.55 -11.15 -9.94
CA PHE A 54 7.41 -10.27 -9.62
C PHE A 54 6.41 -10.12 -10.76
N ARG A 55 6.88 -10.18 -12.02
CA ARG A 55 6.04 -10.01 -13.22
C ARG A 55 4.82 -10.93 -13.24
N GLN A 56 4.93 -12.15 -12.71
CA GLN A 56 3.83 -13.12 -12.69
C GLN A 56 2.73 -12.77 -11.67
N HIS A 57 3.03 -11.91 -10.71
CA HIS A 57 2.13 -11.54 -9.60
C HIS A 57 1.90 -10.03 -9.54
N ALA A 58 2.29 -9.29 -10.57
CA ALA A 58 2.32 -7.83 -10.58
C ALA A 58 0.95 -7.19 -10.32
N ASN A 59 -0.13 -7.86 -10.70
CA ASN A 59 -1.51 -7.40 -10.48
C ASN A 59 -1.90 -7.27 -9.00
N ARG A 60 -1.18 -7.95 -8.09
CA ARG A 60 -1.44 -7.92 -6.65
C ARG A 60 -0.61 -6.85 -5.94
N PHE A 61 0.39 -6.28 -6.61
CA PHE A 61 1.33 -5.35 -5.99
C PHE A 61 0.90 -3.91 -6.23
N HIS A 62 0.90 -3.14 -5.15
CA HIS A 62 0.59 -1.71 -5.15
C HIS A 62 1.69 -0.94 -4.45
N PHE A 63 1.89 0.31 -4.85
CA PHE A 63 2.82 1.22 -4.20
C PHE A 63 2.08 2.48 -3.77
N PHE A 64 2.31 2.91 -2.54
CA PHE A 64 1.83 4.17 -2.00
C PHE A 64 2.98 4.97 -1.40
N GLN A 65 2.94 6.27 -1.59
CA GLN A 65 3.87 7.18 -0.92
C GLN A 65 3.41 7.47 0.50
N TYR A 66 4.32 7.91 1.36
CA TYR A 66 3.98 8.42 2.69
C TYR A 66 2.97 9.56 2.62
N SER A 67 3.10 10.42 1.60
CA SER A 67 2.13 11.49 1.30
C SER A 67 0.73 10.94 1.04
N ASP A 68 0.58 9.85 0.29
CA ASP A 68 -0.72 9.23 0.01
C ASP A 68 -1.38 8.74 1.30
N VAL A 69 -0.62 8.05 2.16
CA VAL A 69 -1.12 7.54 3.44
C VAL A 69 -1.48 8.68 4.38
N ASN A 70 -0.66 9.73 4.43
CA ASN A 70 -0.94 10.92 5.22
C ASN A 70 -2.22 11.63 4.73
N ASN A 71 -2.37 11.80 3.42
CA ASN A 71 -3.55 12.42 2.81
C ASN A 71 -4.82 11.60 3.12
N PHE A 72 -4.73 10.28 3.06
CA PHE A 72 -5.84 9.40 3.44
C PHE A 72 -6.22 9.60 4.92
N TYR A 73 -5.25 9.62 5.82
CA TYR A 73 -5.48 9.87 7.25
C TYR A 73 -6.15 11.24 7.50
N GLU A 74 -5.60 12.30 6.91
CA GLU A 74 -6.14 13.66 7.03
C GLU A 74 -7.57 13.76 6.46
N SER A 75 -7.88 13.02 5.40
CA SER A 75 -9.24 12.95 4.87
C SER A 75 -10.22 12.36 5.88
N GLY A 76 -9.81 11.33 6.63
CA GLY A 76 -10.62 10.72 7.69
C GLY A 76 -10.84 11.65 8.87
N VAL A 77 -9.79 12.37 9.29
CA VAL A 77 -9.88 13.41 10.33
C VAL A 77 -10.84 14.52 9.91
N SER A 78 -10.76 14.96 8.65
CA SER A 78 -11.68 15.96 8.10
C SER A 78 -13.13 15.44 8.09
N PHE A 79 -13.35 14.21 7.63
CA PHE A 79 -14.68 13.58 7.64
C PHE A 79 -15.28 13.52 9.05
N ASP A 80 -14.55 13.03 10.05
CA ASP A 80 -15.01 12.95 11.44
C ASP A 80 -15.37 14.34 12.00
N ARG A 81 -14.55 15.35 11.68
CA ARG A 81 -14.82 16.74 12.07
C ARG A 81 -16.14 17.24 11.49
N HIS A 82 -16.41 16.97 10.21
CA HIS A 82 -17.64 17.36 9.54
C HIS A 82 -18.86 16.61 10.10
N VAL A 83 -18.74 15.31 10.33
CA VAL A 83 -19.80 14.49 10.97
C VAL A 83 -20.21 15.09 12.30
N LYS A 84 -19.24 15.45 13.16
CA LYS A 84 -19.48 16.09 14.46
C LYS A 84 -20.09 17.48 14.32
N HIS A 85 -19.53 18.32 13.47
CA HIS A 85 -19.98 19.70 13.30
C HIS A 85 -21.40 19.79 12.73
N TRP A 86 -21.74 18.91 11.78
CA TRP A 86 -23.06 18.86 11.14
C TRP A 86 -24.06 17.92 11.82
N LYS A 87 -23.67 17.26 12.92
CA LYS A 87 -24.51 16.31 13.66
C LYS A 87 -25.08 15.19 12.78
N ILE A 88 -24.27 14.72 11.82
CA ILE A 88 -24.65 13.62 10.93
C ILE A 88 -24.68 12.33 11.76
N GLN A 89 -25.76 11.55 11.64
CA GLN A 89 -25.79 10.19 12.17
C GLN A 89 -25.24 9.23 11.12
N VAL A 90 -24.08 8.64 11.41
CA VAL A 90 -23.47 7.62 10.58
C VAL A 90 -23.94 6.26 11.11
N SER A 91 -24.67 5.49 10.30
CA SER A 91 -24.97 4.09 10.62
C SER A 91 -23.71 3.26 10.41
N ALA A 92 -23.38 2.44 11.41
CA ALA A 92 -22.27 1.48 11.35
C ALA A 92 -22.57 0.30 10.42
#